data_AF-A0A832JDC4-F1
#
_entry.id   AF-A0A832JDC4-F1
#
_cell.length_a   1.000
_cell.length_b   1.000
_cell.length_c   1.000
_cell.angle_alpha   90.00
_cell.angle_beta   90.00
_cell.angle_gamma   90.00
#
_symmetry.space_group_name_H-M   'P 1'
#
loop_
_entity.id
_entity.type
_entity.pdbx_description
1 polymer ?
#
loop_
_entity_poly.entity_id
_entity_poly.type
_entity_poly.pdbx_seq_one_letter_code
_entity_poly.pdbx_strand_id
1 'polypeptide(L)'
;MQGRRRWRWVFAMGALLGVAAGGGTLRLFSLTVTMPDDSMEPTLHRGDVVLVAKARFDTSPPQRGDIVLVLPREGEAFRLRRVVGLPGETVQLENDDLKVNGEVL
;
A
#
# COMPACT_ATOMS: atom_id res chain seq x y z
N MET A 1 31.58 35.76 -20.46
CA MET A 1 30.18 35.35 -20.23
C MET A 1 30.01 33.82 -20.05
N GLN A 2 30.81 33.15 -19.20
CA GLN A 2 30.77 31.67 -19.05
C GLN A 2 30.02 31.16 -17.79
N GLY A 3 29.70 32.02 -16.83
CA GLY A 3 29.13 31.62 -15.53
C GLY A 3 27.72 31.02 -15.59
N ARG A 4 26.82 31.56 -16.42
CA ARG A 4 25.41 31.12 -16.48
C ARG A 4 25.21 29.72 -17.07
N ARG A 5 26.11 29.27 -17.96
CA ARG A 5 26.01 27.96 -18.60
C ARG A 5 26.36 26.82 -17.65
N ARG A 6 27.35 27.00 -16.76
CA ARG A 6 27.76 25.99 -15.76
C ARG A 6 26.70 25.79 -14.69
N TRP A 7 26.09 26.86 -14.18
CA TRP A 7 25.02 26.77 -13.20
C TRP A 7 23.78 26.04 -13.71
N ARG A 8 23.41 26.22 -14.99
CA ARG A 8 22.33 25.45 -15.63
C ARG A 8 22.58 23.94 -15.57
N TRP A 9 23.80 23.50 -15.84
CA TRP A 9 24.16 22.08 -15.77
C TRP A 9 24.21 21.54 -14.34
N VAL A 10 24.65 22.35 -13.37
CA VAL A 10 24.64 21.95 -11.95
C VAL A 10 23.21 21.75 -11.45
N PHE A 11 22.31 22.70 -11.73
CA PHE A 11 20.89 22.55 -11.36
C PHE A 11 20.22 21.40 -12.11
N ALA A 12 20.52 21.21 -13.40
CA ALA A 12 19.99 20.10 -14.17
C ALA A 12 20.46 18.74 -13.63
N MET A 13 21.74 18.61 -13.28
CA MET A 13 22.30 17.38 -12.70
C MET A 13 21.70 17.10 -11.32
N GLY A 14 21.55 18.13 -10.47
CA GLY A 14 20.92 18.00 -9.15
C GLY A 14 19.46 17.58 -9.25
N ALA A 15 18.70 18.16 -10.18
CA ALA A 15 17.31 17.75 -10.43
C ALA A 15 17.23 16.29 -10.90
N LEU A 16 18.11 15.87 -11.80
CA LEU A 16 18.13 14.51 -12.34
C LEU A 16 18.52 13.47 -11.28
N LEU A 17 19.49 13.78 -10.42
CA LEU A 17 19.85 12.95 -9.27
C LEU A 17 18.71 12.86 -8.25
N GLY A 18 17.99 13.95 -8.00
CA GLY A 18 16.82 13.95 -7.11
C GLY A 18 15.69 13.05 -7.64
N VAL A 19 15.40 13.10 -8.93
CA VAL A 19 14.40 12.23 -9.57
C VAL A 19 14.84 10.77 -9.55
N ALA A 20 16.12 10.48 -9.85
CA ALA A 20 16.66 9.13 -9.81
C ALA A 20 16.64 8.55 -8.38
N ALA A 21 17.01 9.36 -7.37
CA ALA A 21 16.96 8.97 -5.97
C ALA A 21 15.52 8.71 -5.51
N GLY A 22 14.56 9.59 -5.87
CA GLY A 22 13.15 9.41 -5.56
C GLY A 22 12.51 8.19 -6.23
N GLY A 23 12.86 7.93 -7.49
CA GLY A 23 12.43 6.72 -8.19
C GLY A 23 13.00 5.43 -7.57
N GLY A 24 14.27 5.48 -7.16
CA GLY A 24 14.94 4.39 -6.47
C GLY A 24 14.32 4.06 -5.11
N THR A 25 14.01 5.09 -4.30
CA THR A 25 13.37 4.87 -2.99
C THR A 25 11.97 4.29 -3.13
N LEU A 26 11.15 4.80 -4.07
CA LEU A 26 9.82 4.23 -4.32
C LEU A 26 9.91 2.74 -4.68
N ARG A 27 10.84 2.35 -5.56
CA ARG A 27 11.03 0.94 -5.97
C ARG A 27 11.53 0.02 -4.85
N LEU A 28 12.33 0.53 -3.91
CA LEU A 28 12.88 -0.26 -2.82
C LEU A 28 11.85 -0.52 -1.71
N PHE A 29 10.98 0.45 -1.42
CA PHE A 29 10.04 0.39 -0.30
C PHE A 29 8.60 0.03 -0.69
N SER A 30 8.31 -0.13 -1.99
CA SER A 30 7.00 -0.53 -2.47
C SER A 30 7.05 -1.77 -3.38
N LEU A 31 5.94 -2.51 -3.40
CA LEU A 31 5.68 -3.61 -4.31
C LEU A 31 4.45 -3.25 -5.13
N THR A 32 4.47 -3.52 -6.43
CA THR A 32 3.28 -3.40 -7.26
C THR A 32 2.67 -4.79 -7.45
N VAL A 33 1.39 -4.95 -7.12
CA VAL A 33 0.63 -6.19 -7.32
C VAL A 33 -0.61 -5.92 -8.15
N THR A 34 -1.03 -6.90 -8.93
CA THR A 34 -2.28 -6.85 -9.67
C THR A 34 -3.38 -7.58 -8.89
N MET A 35 -4.56 -6.99 -8.79
CA MET A 35 -5.71 -7.58 -8.10
C MET A 35 -6.17 -8.85 -8.85
N PRO A 36 -6.13 -10.03 -8.20
CA PRO A 36 -6.37 -11.30 -8.89
C PRO A 36 -7.85 -11.70 -8.98
N ASP A 37 -8.70 -11.13 -8.14
CA ASP A 37 -10.10 -11.53 -7.96
C ASP A 37 -11.01 -10.32 -7.66
N ASP A 38 -12.32 -10.55 -7.55
CA ASP A 38 -13.34 -9.51 -7.39
C ASP A 38 -13.74 -9.29 -5.91
N SER A 39 -13.05 -9.90 -4.94
CA SER A 39 -13.46 -9.89 -3.52
C SER A 39 -13.38 -8.52 -2.83
N MET A 40 -12.77 -7.55 -3.50
CA MET A 40 -12.64 -6.17 -3.02
C MET A 40 -13.51 -5.19 -3.81
N GLU A 41 -14.40 -5.66 -4.69
CA GLU A 41 -15.38 -4.80 -5.34
C GLU A 41 -16.34 -4.19 -4.31
N PRO A 42 -16.74 -2.91 -4.48
CA PRO A 42 -16.43 -2.01 -5.59
C PRO A 42 -15.13 -1.20 -5.39
N THR A 43 -14.38 -1.44 -4.31
CA THR A 43 -13.18 -0.64 -3.99
C THR A 43 -12.04 -0.90 -4.96
N LEU A 44 -11.79 -2.18 -5.29
CA LEU A 44 -10.76 -2.62 -6.23
C LEU A 44 -11.37 -3.64 -7.17
N HIS A 45 -11.14 -3.47 -8.46
CA HIS A 45 -11.61 -4.37 -9.51
C HIS A 45 -10.48 -5.31 -9.92
N ARG A 46 -10.83 -6.49 -10.43
CA ARG A 46 -9.85 -7.42 -11.00
C ARG A 46 -9.05 -6.74 -12.11
N GLY A 47 -7.72 -6.91 -12.04
CA GLY A 47 -6.79 -6.27 -12.97
C GLY A 47 -6.27 -4.90 -12.51
N ASP A 48 -6.84 -4.31 -11.46
CA ASP A 48 -6.29 -3.09 -10.87
C ASP A 48 -4.86 -3.30 -10.36
N VAL A 49 -4.01 -2.30 -10.59
CA VAL A 49 -2.61 -2.32 -10.19
C VAL A 49 -2.45 -1.50 -8.91
N VAL A 50 -2.11 -2.17 -7.82
CA VAL A 50 -2.02 -1.58 -6.48
C VAL A 50 -0.56 -1.45 -6.06
N LEU A 51 -0.21 -0.28 -5.53
CA LEU A 51 1.10 -0.03 -4.92
C LEU A 51 1.04 -0.32 -3.41
N VAL A 52 1.78 -1.32 -2.96
CA VAL A 52 1.83 -1.79 -1.59
C VAL A 52 3.08 -1.24 -0.90
N ALA A 53 2.91 -0.48 0.18
CA ALA A 53 4.01 0.02 0.99
C ALA A 53 4.53 -1.06 1.95
N LYS A 54 5.72 -1.61 1.69
CA LYS A 54 6.30 -2.74 2.44
C LYS A 54 6.70 -2.36 3.86
N ALA A 55 7.26 -1.16 4.02
CA ALA A 55 7.80 -0.68 5.31
C ALA A 55 6.78 0.01 6.22
N ARG A 56 5.49 0.06 5.82
CA ARG A 56 4.47 0.78 6.59
C ARG A 56 4.20 0.12 7.95
N PHE A 57 4.22 -1.21 8.03
CA PHE A 57 3.97 -1.94 9.28
C PHE A 57 5.20 -2.08 10.18
N ASP A 58 6.40 -1.82 9.66
CA ASP A 58 7.63 -1.75 10.47
C ASP A 58 7.63 -0.51 11.38
N THR A 59 6.87 0.52 10.99
CA THR A 59 6.88 1.85 11.64
C THR A 59 5.58 2.18 12.35
N SER A 60 4.44 1.60 11.97
CA SER A 60 3.22 1.71 12.76
C SER A 60 2.30 0.51 12.56
N PRO A 61 1.58 0.08 13.61
CA PRO A 61 0.69 -1.07 13.54
C PRO A 61 -0.46 -0.86 12.53
N PRO A 62 -1.10 -1.96 12.07
CA PRO A 62 -2.27 -1.87 11.21
C PRO A 62 -3.43 -1.16 11.90
N GLN A 63 -4.17 -0.39 11.12
CA GLN A 63 -5.35 0.33 11.54
C GLN A 63 -6.60 -0.28 10.90
N ARG A 64 -7.75 -0.12 11.58
CA ARG A 64 -9.02 -0.54 11.00
C ARG A 64 -9.23 0.19 9.66
N GLY A 65 -9.68 -0.55 8.65
CA GLY A 65 -9.92 -0.03 7.32
C GLY A 65 -8.72 -0.12 6.38
N ASP A 66 -7.51 -0.41 6.88
CA ASP A 66 -6.33 -0.63 6.03
C ASP A 66 -6.58 -1.78 5.05
N ILE A 67 -6.14 -1.62 3.80
CA ILE A 67 -6.09 -2.71 2.82
C ILE A 67 -4.69 -3.31 2.86
N VAL A 68 -4.61 -4.59 3.19
CA VAL A 68 -3.35 -5.30 3.41
C VAL A 68 -3.15 -6.41 2.38
N LEU A 69 -1.89 -6.58 1.99
CA LEU A 69 -1.44 -7.74 1.23
C LEU A 69 -1.13 -8.87 2.20
N VAL A 70 -1.97 -9.90 2.21
CA VAL A 70 -1.76 -11.12 2.97
C VAL A 70 -0.88 -12.04 2.16
N LEU A 71 0.32 -12.30 2.67
CA LEU A 71 1.25 -13.25 2.06
C LEU A 71 0.70 -14.68 2.21
N PRO A 72 0.85 -15.51 1.16
CA PRO A 72 0.36 -16.88 1.20
C PRO A 72 1.13 -17.73 2.20
N ARG A 73 0.46 -18.75 2.73
CA ARG A 73 1.13 -19.94 3.28
C ARG A 73 1.57 -20.84 2.13
N GLU A 74 2.45 -21.82 2.39
CA GLU A 74 2.96 -22.70 1.34
C GLU A 74 1.82 -23.27 0.46
N GLY A 75 1.93 -23.02 -0.85
CA GLY A 75 0.95 -23.49 -1.85
C GLY A 75 -0.25 -22.56 -2.11
N GLU A 76 -0.41 -21.44 -1.40
CA GLU A 76 -1.51 -20.49 -1.62
C GLU A 76 -1.11 -19.29 -2.50
N ALA A 77 -2.10 -18.60 -3.08
CA ALA A 77 -1.92 -17.29 -3.70
C ALA A 77 -2.04 -16.16 -2.66
N PHE A 78 -1.38 -15.03 -2.91
CA PHE A 78 -1.54 -13.84 -2.08
C PHE A 78 -2.98 -13.31 -2.17
N ARG A 79 -3.42 -12.57 -1.15
CA ARG A 79 -4.76 -11.95 -1.12
C ARG A 79 -4.68 -10.50 -0.69
N LEU A 80 -5.47 -9.63 -1.30
CA LEU A 80 -5.72 -8.28 -0.81
C LEU A 80 -7.01 -8.30 0.01
N ARG A 81 -6.96 -7.81 1.25
CA ARG A 81 -8.10 -7.81 2.19
C ARG A 81 -8.12 -6.53 3.02
N ARG A 82 -9.31 -6.15 3.51
CA ARG A 82 -9.47 -5.02 4.44
C ARG A 82 -9.38 -5.48 5.89
N VAL A 83 -8.67 -4.73 6.72
CA VAL A 83 -8.61 -4.94 8.17
C VAL A 83 -9.94 -4.50 8.79
N VAL A 84 -10.70 -5.48 9.29
CA VAL A 84 -12.01 -5.25 9.91
C VAL A 84 -11.92 -5.20 11.43
N GLY A 85 -11.08 -6.03 12.06
CA GLY A 85 -10.90 -6.10 13.50
C GLY A 85 -9.44 -5.95 13.89
N LEU A 86 -9.20 -5.37 15.06
CA LEU A 86 -7.88 -5.20 15.65
C LEU A 86 -7.70 -6.15 16.86
N PRO A 87 -6.46 -6.39 17.32
CA PRO A 87 -6.21 -7.23 18.49
C PRO A 87 -6.96 -6.72 19.72
N GLY A 88 -7.64 -7.64 20.42
CA GLY A 88 -8.45 -7.32 21.60
C GLY A 88 -9.91 -6.98 21.31
N GLU A 89 -10.31 -6.94 20.04
CA GLU A 89 -11.69 -6.67 19.64
C GLU A 89 -12.48 -7.94 19.36
N THR A 90 -13.78 -7.87 19.62
CA THR A 90 -14.72 -8.94 19.26
C THR A 90 -15.42 -8.56 17.96
N VAL A 91 -15.24 -9.37 16.92
CA VAL A 91 -15.91 -9.21 15.62
C VAL A 91 -17.05 -10.22 15.52
N GLN A 92 -18.25 -9.74 15.21
CA GLN A 92 -19.46 -10.55 15.08
C GLN A 92 -20.15 -10.23 13.77
N LEU A 93 -20.73 -11.24 13.13
CA LEU A 93 -21.62 -11.09 11.99
C LEU A 93 -23.00 -11.58 12.43
N GLU A 94 -23.96 -10.67 12.57
CA GLU A 94 -25.31 -10.96 13.05
C GLU A 94 -26.33 -10.24 12.18
N ASN A 95 -27.31 -10.96 11.63
CA ASN A 95 -28.36 -10.39 10.76
C ASN A 95 -27.80 -9.58 9.58
N ASP A 96 -26.69 -10.03 8.99
CA ASP A 96 -25.96 -9.35 7.91
C ASP A 96 -25.22 -8.06 8.34
N ASP A 97 -25.31 -7.68 9.63
CA ASP A 97 -24.55 -6.58 10.21
C ASP A 97 -23.21 -7.07 10.77
N LEU A 98 -22.14 -6.42 10.36
CA LEU A 98 -20.81 -6.60 10.92
C LEU A 98 -20.67 -5.71 12.14
N LYS A 99 -20.48 -6.32 13.32
CA LYS A 99 -20.30 -5.62 14.59
C LYS A 99 -18.87 -5.77 15.10
N VAL A 100 -18.31 -4.68 15.62
CA VAL A 100 -17.05 -4.68 16.34
C VAL A 100 -17.29 -4.16 17.76
N ASN A 101 -17.02 -4.98 18.77
CA ASN A 101 -17.31 -4.69 20.18
C ASN A 101 -18.77 -4.29 20.45
N GLY A 102 -19.71 -4.85 19.68
CA GLY A 102 -21.15 -4.59 19.79
C GLY A 102 -21.65 -3.39 18.98
N GLU A 103 -20.76 -2.57 18.41
CA GLU A 103 -21.13 -1.46 17.52
C GLU A 103 -21.12 -1.92 16.05
N VAL A 104 -22.16 -1.55 15.30
CA VAL A 104 -22.25 -1.84 13.86
C VAL A 104 -21.23 -0.99 13.09
N LEU A 105 -20.48 -1.63 12.19
CA LEU A 105 -19.46 -1.02 11.35
C LEU A 105 -20.03 -0.46 10.05
#